data_AF-A0AAW6GH57-F1
#
_entry.id   AF-A0AAW6GH57-F1
#
_cell.length_a   1.000
_cell.length_b   1.000
_cell.length_c   1.000
_cell.angle_alpha   90.00
_cell.angle_beta   90.00
_cell.angle_gamma   90.00
#
_symmetry.space_group_name_H-M   'P 1'
#
loop_
_entity.id
_entity.type
_entity.pdbx_description
1 polymer ?
#
loop_
_entity_poly.entity_id
_entity_poly.type
_entity_poly.pdbx_seq_one_letter_code
_entity_poly.pdbx_strand_id
1 'polypeptide(L)'
;MEKYNKEQIRNRMLKYAAAFWGIKKAENFDPVVKLMLEALSNELYMLGEDFTAIETRLLEKTARILTPDILTSALPAHGVVHASPIEPGYLITKESGMYYENDLLTQKLSAGSISFYPACDTLLHKADVKYMVCDDILYQVDHTLSKTMIARTETRTPARTVWLGLAVDDSLTDLENISFYLDFPNLTESYEYLFLLPCTEWSAGGNPIRMEPGIYEKSRLPEESTRAFFRNYDVMSVIDKEVMELYNKHFLRVSQPVPLDEVDKEPLPKALSSCFGERVREKMQEKLVWVKIVFPAHFTPEILEELHAGINIVPVENKLLHEQTTSLEDTFRVIPLRTGNYESLLSVHSVKDSDGKSYHELQYPVPGSTESYDTYSIRKGGCERFDSRSAKELLGYLLDLLDDETHAFHAVSSVKLQALASQMEQLTAQLKQATDNMNEYRETPYYLMIDQMSGKGQVTVKYWTTHCETGNQIQAGVELSPYATTYLDPKTLALVSTTYGGKQAPKNRELIDIYKYGIISHGRVLTQNDIASFCKKELGELLLRTEIRNGVEISPVPTEGLIRTKEVHLVLGTKLDGPSQEKQMKDSLHTRLSACSPDTFNYRIFIEYNNA
;
A
#
# COMPACT_ATOMS: atom_id res chain seq x y z
N MET A 1 -15.58 -33.14 6.12
CA MET A 1 -16.05 -33.90 7.29
C MET A 1 -17.50 -33.54 7.55
N GLU A 2 -18.36 -34.49 7.88
CA GLU A 2 -19.76 -34.21 8.25
C GLU A 2 -19.78 -33.41 9.55
N LYS A 3 -20.38 -32.22 9.56
CA LYS A 3 -20.65 -31.48 10.80
C LYS A 3 -21.70 -32.24 11.59
N TYR A 4 -21.34 -32.77 12.76
CA TYR A 4 -22.28 -33.46 13.63
C TYR A 4 -23.08 -32.45 14.44
N ASN A 5 -24.40 -32.48 14.32
CA ASN A 5 -25.28 -31.62 15.13
C ASN A 5 -25.43 -32.21 16.55
N LYS A 6 -25.54 -31.36 17.57
CA LYS A 6 -25.78 -31.73 18.98
C LYS A 6 -26.90 -32.77 19.13
N GLU A 7 -28.01 -32.58 18.43
CA GLU A 7 -29.14 -33.52 18.46
C GLU A 7 -28.80 -34.90 17.88
N GLN A 8 -27.92 -34.96 16.88
CA GLN A 8 -27.47 -36.21 16.28
C GLN A 8 -26.55 -36.98 17.22
N ILE A 9 -25.66 -36.27 17.94
CA ILE A 9 -24.81 -36.87 18.99
C ILE A 9 -25.69 -37.42 20.10
N ARG A 10 -26.63 -36.61 20.62
CA ARG A 10 -27.59 -37.03 21.65
C ARG A 10 -28.40 -38.26 21.23
N ASN A 11 -28.95 -38.26 20.02
CA ASN A 11 -29.76 -39.37 19.51
C ASN A 11 -28.93 -40.65 19.30
N ARG A 12 -27.66 -40.53 18.90
CA ARG A 12 -26.75 -41.68 18.83
C ARG A 12 -26.43 -42.24 20.21
N MET A 13 -26.16 -41.37 21.19
CA MET A 13 -25.90 -41.77 22.57
C MET A 13 -27.10 -42.46 23.21
N LEU A 14 -28.31 -41.91 23.02
CA LEU A 14 -29.55 -42.51 23.51
C LEU A 14 -29.82 -43.88 22.87
N LYS A 15 -29.57 -44.02 21.56
CA LYS A 15 -29.70 -45.31 20.86
C LYS A 15 -28.69 -46.34 21.38
N TYR A 16 -27.45 -45.93 21.61
CA TYR A 16 -26.40 -46.80 22.15
C TYR A 16 -26.71 -47.25 23.59
N ALA A 17 -27.09 -46.31 24.46
CA ALA A 17 -27.53 -46.61 25.83
C ALA A 17 -28.76 -47.52 25.85
N ALA A 18 -29.70 -47.33 24.91
CA ALA A 18 -30.94 -48.12 24.84
C ALA A 18 -30.63 -49.56 24.42
N ALA A 19 -29.72 -49.73 23.47
CA ALA A 19 -29.22 -51.05 23.08
C ALA A 19 -28.45 -51.74 24.22
N PHE A 20 -27.62 -51.01 24.95
CA PHE A 20 -26.81 -51.55 26.05
C PHE A 20 -27.65 -51.97 27.27
N TRP A 21 -28.66 -51.18 27.65
CA TRP A 21 -29.56 -51.50 28.77
C TRP A 21 -30.83 -52.28 28.37
N GLY A 22 -30.96 -52.66 27.09
CA GLY A 22 -32.10 -53.45 26.61
C GLY A 22 -33.45 -52.71 26.65
N ILE A 23 -33.43 -51.38 26.63
CA ILE A 23 -34.62 -50.53 26.71
C ILE A 23 -35.19 -50.32 25.30
N LYS A 24 -36.45 -50.70 25.08
CA LYS A 24 -37.09 -50.66 23.75
C LYS A 24 -37.40 -49.25 23.23
N LYS A 25 -37.59 -48.27 24.11
CA LYS A 25 -37.92 -46.88 23.77
C LYS A 25 -37.13 -45.90 24.61
N ALA A 26 -36.51 -44.91 23.97
CA ALA A 26 -35.75 -43.85 24.65
C ALA A 26 -36.62 -42.96 25.57
N GLU A 27 -37.94 -43.01 25.46
CA GLU A 27 -38.85 -42.34 26.39
C GLU A 27 -38.83 -42.95 27.79
N ASN A 28 -38.43 -44.22 27.93
CA ASN A 28 -38.45 -44.96 29.19
C ASN A 28 -37.19 -44.76 30.05
N PHE A 29 -36.22 -43.97 29.60
CA PHE A 29 -35.09 -43.61 30.45
C PHE A 29 -35.54 -42.70 31.60
N ASP A 30 -34.91 -42.89 32.75
CA ASP A 30 -34.99 -41.96 33.87
C ASP A 30 -34.67 -40.52 33.40
N PRO A 31 -35.47 -39.51 33.76
CA PRO A 31 -35.19 -38.10 33.47
C PRO A 31 -33.77 -37.65 33.82
N VAL A 32 -33.20 -38.15 34.93
CA VAL A 32 -31.83 -37.80 35.36
C VAL A 32 -30.80 -38.36 34.39
N VAL A 33 -31.03 -39.57 33.87
CA VAL A 33 -30.13 -40.18 32.88
C VAL A 33 -30.24 -39.48 31.53
N LYS A 34 -31.44 -39.04 31.13
CA LYS A 34 -31.61 -38.21 29.94
C LYS A 34 -30.86 -36.89 30.08
N LEU A 35 -30.96 -36.22 31.22
CA LEU A 35 -30.21 -34.99 31.51
C LEU A 35 -28.70 -35.21 31.49
N MET A 36 -28.19 -36.31 32.08
CA MET A 36 -26.75 -36.62 32.03
C MET A 36 -26.26 -36.91 30.60
N LEU A 37 -27.02 -37.65 29.80
CA LEU A 37 -26.68 -37.91 28.41
C LEU A 37 -26.76 -36.64 27.55
N GLU A 38 -27.68 -35.74 27.87
CA GLU A 38 -27.81 -34.44 27.23
C GLU A 38 -26.62 -33.52 27.56
N ALA A 39 -26.25 -33.40 28.84
CA ALA A 39 -25.07 -32.67 29.28
C ALA A 39 -23.79 -33.25 28.64
N LEU A 40 -23.62 -34.57 28.65
CA LEU A 40 -22.45 -35.22 28.05
C LEU A 40 -22.42 -35.06 26.51
N SER A 41 -23.57 -35.06 25.85
CA SER A 41 -23.65 -34.75 24.42
C SER A 41 -23.26 -33.30 24.10
N ASN A 42 -23.55 -32.37 25.02
CA ASN A 42 -23.14 -30.97 24.92
C ASN A 42 -21.61 -30.84 25.07
N GLU A 43 -21.02 -31.46 26.09
CA GLU A 43 -19.57 -31.47 26.29
C GLU A 43 -18.82 -32.07 25.10
N LEU A 44 -19.31 -33.18 24.54
CA LEU A 44 -18.71 -33.77 23.34
C LEU A 44 -18.86 -32.91 22.09
N TYR A 45 -19.98 -32.20 21.97
CA TYR A 45 -20.18 -31.24 20.88
C TYR A 45 -19.17 -30.09 21.00
N MET A 46 -19.02 -29.50 22.20
CA MET A 46 -18.04 -28.45 22.47
C MET A 46 -16.61 -28.92 22.19
N LEU A 47 -16.24 -30.13 22.63
CA LEU A 47 -14.93 -30.72 22.36
C LEU A 47 -14.68 -30.96 20.86
N GLY A 48 -15.74 -31.28 20.10
CA GLY A 48 -15.68 -31.37 18.64
C GLY A 48 -15.38 -30.03 17.97
N GLU A 49 -16.04 -28.95 18.42
CA GLU A 49 -15.76 -27.58 17.95
C GLU A 49 -14.35 -27.11 18.35
N ASP A 50 -13.87 -27.46 19.54
CA ASP A 50 -12.48 -27.18 19.95
C ASP A 50 -11.48 -27.89 19.04
N PHE A 51 -11.76 -29.13 18.61
CA PHE A 51 -10.89 -29.87 17.72
C PHE A 51 -10.81 -29.25 16.31
N THR A 52 -11.95 -28.81 15.75
CA THR A 52 -11.97 -28.12 14.45
C THR A 52 -11.27 -26.75 14.54
N ALA A 53 -11.40 -26.05 15.67
CA ALA A 53 -10.66 -24.83 15.94
C ALA A 53 -9.14 -25.08 16.02
N ILE A 54 -8.71 -26.18 16.66
CA ILE A 54 -7.29 -26.58 16.71
C ILE A 54 -6.75 -26.87 15.31
N GLU A 55 -7.46 -27.62 14.47
CA GLU A 55 -7.06 -27.93 13.11
C GLU A 55 -6.86 -26.65 12.29
N THR A 56 -7.82 -25.73 12.37
CA THR A 56 -7.75 -24.41 11.70
C THR A 56 -6.53 -23.62 12.17
N ARG A 57 -6.30 -23.54 13.49
CA ARG A 57 -5.15 -22.82 14.06
C ARG A 57 -3.81 -23.44 13.68
N LEU A 58 -3.73 -24.77 13.60
CA LEU A 58 -2.52 -25.47 13.17
C LEU A 58 -2.22 -25.17 11.70
N LEU A 59 -3.23 -25.23 10.83
CA LEU A 59 -3.09 -24.88 9.42
C LEU A 59 -2.65 -23.43 9.23
N GLU A 60 -3.27 -22.49 9.94
CA GLU A 60 -2.88 -21.07 9.89
C GLU A 60 -1.45 -20.86 10.35
N LYS A 61 -1.04 -21.52 11.44
CA LYS A 61 0.31 -21.38 11.98
C LYS A 61 1.38 -21.95 11.03
N THR A 62 1.13 -23.11 10.42
CA THR A 62 2.06 -23.68 9.44
C THR A 62 2.11 -22.86 8.16
N ALA A 63 0.97 -22.38 7.69
CA ALA A 63 0.89 -21.54 6.50
C ALA A 63 1.62 -20.19 6.67
N ARG A 64 1.49 -19.55 7.85
CA ARG A 64 2.26 -18.33 8.18
C ARG A 64 3.77 -18.56 8.18
N ILE A 65 4.25 -19.71 8.65
CA ILE A 65 5.69 -20.00 8.65
C ILE A 65 6.23 -20.21 7.22
N LEU A 66 5.40 -20.76 6.33
CA LEU A 66 5.79 -21.09 4.96
C LEU A 66 5.56 -19.95 3.97
N THR A 67 4.75 -18.97 4.31
CA THR A 67 4.37 -17.86 3.42
C THR A 67 5.12 -16.61 3.84
N PRO A 68 5.78 -15.90 2.90
CA PRO A 68 6.41 -14.62 3.22
C PRO A 68 5.41 -13.62 3.82
N ASP A 69 5.81 -12.96 4.92
CA ASP A 69 4.96 -12.01 5.64
C ASP A 69 4.45 -10.87 4.74
N ILE A 70 5.21 -10.51 3.70
CA ILE A 70 4.85 -9.55 2.65
C ILE A 70 3.47 -9.81 2.03
N LEU A 71 3.11 -11.07 1.83
CA LEU A 71 1.83 -11.42 1.21
C LEU A 71 0.66 -11.26 2.17
N THR A 72 0.95 -11.13 3.47
CA THR A 72 -0.04 -11.03 4.55
C THR A 72 -0.03 -9.69 5.28
N SER A 73 0.87 -8.78 4.87
CA SER A 73 0.98 -7.42 5.40
C SER A 73 -0.12 -6.50 4.85
N ALA A 74 -0.38 -5.41 5.57
CA ALA A 74 -1.08 -4.27 5.01
C ALA A 74 -0.22 -3.59 3.92
N LEU A 75 -0.88 -2.92 2.97
CA LEU A 75 -0.26 -2.14 1.92
C LEU A 75 -0.62 -0.66 2.09
N PRO A 76 0.35 0.27 2.00
CA PRO A 76 0.06 1.69 2.04
C PRO A 76 -0.53 2.17 0.71
N ALA A 77 -1.39 3.19 0.80
CA ALA A 77 -1.75 3.96 -0.37
C ALA A 77 -0.52 4.71 -0.89
N HIS A 78 -0.40 4.88 -2.20
CA HIS A 78 0.71 5.57 -2.84
C HIS A 78 0.20 6.59 -3.85
N GLY A 79 1.04 7.57 -4.14
CA GLY A 79 0.75 8.68 -5.02
C GLY A 79 2.05 9.37 -5.43
N VAL A 80 1.90 10.51 -6.08
CA VAL A 80 3.00 11.34 -6.57
C VAL A 80 2.77 12.77 -6.10
N VAL A 81 3.80 13.40 -5.55
CA VAL A 81 3.74 14.76 -5.01
C VAL A 81 4.73 15.64 -5.76
N HIS A 82 4.31 16.86 -6.08
CA HIS A 82 5.19 17.93 -6.53
C HIS A 82 5.63 18.76 -5.32
N ALA A 83 6.93 19.04 -5.22
CA ALA A 83 7.49 19.78 -4.10
C ALA A 83 8.68 20.64 -4.51
N SER A 84 8.62 21.95 -4.31
CA SER A 84 9.81 22.82 -4.50
C SER A 84 10.60 22.97 -3.20
N PRO A 85 11.94 22.86 -3.24
CA PRO A 85 12.77 23.09 -2.07
C PRO A 85 12.94 24.59 -1.78
N ILE A 86 13.14 24.94 -0.51
CA ILE A 86 13.45 26.32 -0.10
C ILE A 86 14.91 26.66 -0.47
N GLU A 87 15.80 25.70 -0.28
CA GLU A 87 17.22 25.80 -0.65
C GLU A 87 17.45 25.45 -2.13
N PRO A 88 18.56 25.89 -2.75
CA PRO A 88 18.90 25.59 -4.15
C PRO A 88 18.85 24.10 -4.51
N GLY A 89 19.26 23.24 -3.57
CA GLY A 89 19.17 21.81 -3.65
C GLY A 89 18.83 21.22 -2.29
N TYR A 90 17.90 20.27 -2.24
CA TYR A 90 17.46 19.64 -1.00
C TYR A 90 17.32 18.13 -1.20
N LEU A 91 18.00 17.34 -0.37
CA LEU A 91 17.86 15.89 -0.37
C LEU A 91 16.60 15.51 0.40
N ILE A 92 15.55 15.15 -0.33
CA ILE A 92 14.36 14.58 0.29
C ILE A 92 14.64 13.11 0.59
N THR A 93 14.32 12.69 1.81
CA THR A 93 14.62 11.33 2.29
C THR A 93 13.34 10.57 2.61
N LYS A 94 13.43 9.24 2.77
CA LYS A 94 12.32 8.41 3.25
C LYS A 94 11.76 8.81 4.62
N GLU A 95 12.46 9.66 5.38
CA GLU A 95 12.02 10.18 6.69
C GLU A 95 11.44 11.61 6.59
N SER A 96 11.43 12.22 5.40
CA SER A 96 10.92 13.57 5.16
C SER A 96 9.41 13.54 4.95
N GLY A 97 8.65 13.53 6.04
CA GLY A 97 7.20 13.42 5.97
C GLY A 97 6.48 14.73 5.60
N MET A 98 5.28 14.54 5.05
CA MET A 98 4.29 15.54 4.68
C MET A 98 2.93 15.06 5.18
N TYR A 99 1.93 15.94 5.30
CA TYR A 99 0.60 15.53 5.73
C TYR A 99 -0.52 16.27 5.02
N TYR A 100 -1.66 15.59 4.92
CA TYR A 100 -2.92 16.09 4.44
C TYR A 100 -3.92 16.17 5.60
N GLU A 101 -4.60 17.31 5.75
CA GLU A 101 -5.64 17.53 6.75
C GLU A 101 -6.96 17.85 6.07
N ASN A 102 -8.06 17.28 6.58
CA ASN A 102 -9.42 17.55 6.12
C ASN A 102 -10.42 17.32 7.25
N ASP A 103 -11.43 18.17 7.36
CA ASP A 103 -12.52 18.07 8.33
C ASP A 103 -13.24 16.70 8.32
N LEU A 104 -13.35 16.06 7.15
CA LEU A 104 -13.93 14.73 7.01
C LEU A 104 -13.05 13.62 7.62
N LEU A 105 -11.73 13.82 7.63
CA LEU A 105 -10.77 12.88 8.23
C LEU A 105 -10.82 12.96 9.75
N THR A 106 -11.07 14.14 10.32
CA THR A 106 -11.21 14.36 11.77
C THR A 106 -12.35 13.55 12.39
N GLN A 107 -13.35 13.15 11.61
CA GLN A 107 -14.44 12.27 12.08
C GLN A 107 -14.06 10.79 12.11
N LYS A 108 -13.11 10.36 11.26
CA LYS A 108 -12.72 8.95 11.11
C LYS A 108 -11.41 8.61 11.82
N LEU A 109 -10.45 9.52 11.80
CA LEU A 109 -9.08 9.36 12.30
C LEU A 109 -8.88 10.17 13.57
N SER A 110 -8.24 9.57 14.58
CA SER A 110 -7.93 10.25 15.84
C SER A 110 -6.97 11.42 15.67
N ALA A 111 -6.11 11.39 14.65
CA ALA A 111 -5.17 12.46 14.32
C ALA A 111 -5.75 13.53 13.37
N GLY A 112 -6.88 13.26 12.71
CA GLY A 112 -7.46 14.16 11.70
C GLY A 112 -6.63 14.40 10.44
N SER A 113 -5.46 13.75 10.33
CA SER A 113 -4.53 13.92 9.22
C SER A 113 -4.04 12.58 8.67
N ILE A 114 -3.60 12.61 7.41
CA ILE A 114 -2.98 11.49 6.72
C ILE A 114 -1.57 11.91 6.31
N SER A 115 -0.57 11.12 6.71
CA SER A 115 0.83 11.41 6.42
C SER A 115 1.33 10.68 5.18
N PHE A 116 2.24 11.33 4.45
CA PHE A 116 2.90 10.83 3.26
C PHE A 116 4.42 10.97 3.41
N TYR A 117 5.15 9.92 3.05
CA TYR A 117 6.62 9.90 3.05
C TYR A 117 7.14 9.45 1.69
N PRO A 118 8.31 9.94 1.23
CA PRO A 118 8.92 9.53 -0.04
C PRO A 118 9.29 8.04 -0.08
N ALA A 119 9.10 7.40 -1.22
CA ALA A 119 9.52 6.01 -1.45
C ALA A 119 11.03 5.85 -1.71
N CYS A 120 11.73 6.93 -2.10
CA CYS A 120 13.17 6.94 -2.38
C CYS A 120 13.85 8.22 -1.88
N ASP A 121 15.18 8.14 -1.70
CA ASP A 121 16.00 9.31 -1.39
C ASP A 121 16.39 10.01 -2.71
N THR A 122 15.86 11.21 -2.97
CA THR A 122 16.09 11.94 -4.23
C THR A 122 16.46 13.40 -4.00
N LEU A 123 17.09 14.03 -4.99
CA LEU A 123 17.53 15.43 -4.91
C LEU A 123 16.49 16.32 -5.59
N LEU A 124 15.96 17.28 -4.84
CA LEU A 124 15.10 18.33 -5.36
C LEU A 124 15.94 19.57 -5.64
N HIS A 125 15.60 20.29 -6.69
CA HIS A 125 16.31 21.49 -7.13
C HIS A 125 15.36 22.68 -7.14
N LYS A 126 15.85 23.88 -6.86
CA LYS A 126 15.02 25.09 -6.91
C LYS A 126 14.78 25.54 -8.36
N ALA A 127 13.94 24.77 -9.04
CA ALA A 127 13.53 24.97 -10.41
C ALA A 127 12.09 24.44 -10.60
N ASP A 128 11.34 24.99 -11.55
CA ASP A 128 10.00 24.51 -11.87
C ASP A 128 9.67 24.68 -13.36
N VAL A 129 8.74 23.88 -13.90
CA VAL A 129 8.21 24.02 -15.25
C VAL A 129 7.10 25.08 -15.23
N LYS A 130 7.34 26.25 -15.83
CA LYS A 130 6.33 27.32 -15.88
C LYS A 130 5.49 27.30 -17.15
N TYR A 131 6.12 26.96 -18.27
CA TYR A 131 5.47 26.98 -19.56
C TYR A 131 5.74 25.70 -20.32
N MET A 132 4.76 25.27 -21.11
CA MET A 132 4.90 24.17 -22.04
C MET A 132 4.30 24.56 -23.38
N VAL A 133 5.03 24.29 -24.46
CA VAL A 133 4.51 24.43 -25.83
C VAL A 133 4.33 23.04 -26.42
N CYS A 134 3.10 22.65 -26.67
CA CYS A 134 2.76 21.42 -27.39
C CYS A 134 2.22 21.79 -28.76
N ASP A 135 2.92 21.38 -29.82
CA ASP A 135 2.60 21.73 -31.20
C ASP A 135 2.30 23.24 -31.33
N ASP A 136 1.03 23.63 -31.52
CA ASP A 136 0.62 25.00 -31.80
C ASP A 136 0.17 25.79 -30.55
N ILE A 137 0.18 25.20 -29.36
CA ILE A 137 -0.42 25.80 -28.16
C ILE A 137 0.62 26.01 -27.05
N LEU A 138 0.61 27.23 -26.49
CA LEU A 138 1.39 27.60 -25.31
C LEU A 138 0.52 27.52 -24.06
N TYR A 139 0.92 26.66 -23.14
CA TYR A 139 0.31 26.44 -21.84
C TYR A 139 1.18 27.05 -20.72
N GLN A 140 0.52 27.62 -19.72
CA GLN A 140 1.10 27.81 -18.40
C GLN A 140 0.83 26.55 -17.58
N VAL A 141 1.86 26.06 -16.92
CA VAL A 141 1.79 24.93 -15.99
C VAL A 141 1.80 25.49 -14.57
N ASP A 142 0.88 25.04 -13.73
CA ASP A 142 0.87 25.36 -12.31
C ASP A 142 1.56 24.26 -11.47
N HIS A 143 1.66 24.48 -10.16
CA HIS A 143 2.29 23.53 -9.24
C HIS A 143 1.53 22.19 -9.09
N THR A 144 0.32 22.07 -9.62
CA THR A 144 -0.45 20.82 -9.70
C THR A 144 -0.27 20.10 -11.04
N LEU A 145 0.61 20.61 -11.90
CA LEU A 145 0.77 20.24 -13.32
C LEU A 145 -0.46 20.50 -14.20
N SER A 146 -1.42 21.29 -13.72
CA SER A 146 -2.57 21.68 -14.52
C SER A 146 -2.15 22.70 -15.58
N LYS A 147 -2.70 22.54 -16.79
CA LYS A 147 -2.34 23.34 -17.96
C LYS A 147 -3.42 24.38 -18.25
N THR A 148 -3.04 25.64 -18.34
CA THR A 148 -3.92 26.72 -18.78
C THR A 148 -3.42 27.31 -20.10
N MET A 149 -4.27 27.34 -21.12
CA MET A 149 -3.90 27.86 -22.44
C MET A 149 -3.73 29.39 -22.37
N ILE A 150 -2.56 29.88 -22.77
CA ILE A 150 -2.28 31.33 -22.86
C ILE A 150 -2.43 31.83 -24.29
N ALA A 151 -1.88 31.08 -25.26
CA ALA A 151 -1.78 31.52 -26.63
C ALA A 151 -1.72 30.34 -27.60
N ARG A 152 -2.03 30.64 -28.87
CA ARG A 152 -1.82 29.75 -30.00
C ARG A 152 -0.79 30.38 -30.94
N THR A 153 0.06 29.57 -31.54
CA THR A 153 1.03 30.02 -32.54
C THR A 153 0.32 30.48 -33.82
N GLU A 154 0.91 31.44 -34.52
CA GLU A 154 0.44 31.94 -35.82
C GLU A 154 0.99 31.10 -36.98
N THR A 155 2.11 30.40 -36.75
CA THR A 155 2.72 29.47 -37.69
C THR A 155 2.89 28.10 -37.05
N ARG A 156 2.79 27.04 -37.87
CA ARG A 156 2.97 25.67 -37.38
C ARG A 156 4.37 25.45 -36.87
N THR A 157 4.47 24.91 -35.66
CA THR A 157 5.73 24.44 -35.11
C THR A 157 6.12 23.09 -35.72
N PRO A 158 7.37 22.62 -35.51
CA PRO A 158 7.77 21.30 -35.95
C PRO A 158 6.92 20.22 -35.26
N ALA A 159 6.22 19.41 -36.05
CA ALA A 159 5.34 18.37 -35.53
C ALA A 159 6.05 17.40 -34.57
N ARG A 160 5.34 16.96 -33.52
CA ARG A 160 5.84 16.03 -32.48
C ARG A 160 6.94 16.60 -31.60
N THR A 161 6.94 17.92 -31.44
CA THR A 161 7.91 18.60 -30.58
C THR A 161 7.18 19.25 -29.41
N VAL A 162 7.68 18.99 -28.20
CA VAL A 162 7.25 19.68 -26.99
C VAL A 162 8.41 20.52 -26.48
N TRP A 163 8.13 21.75 -26.06
CA TRP A 163 9.12 22.61 -25.42
C TRP A 163 8.72 22.87 -23.97
N LEU A 164 9.62 22.61 -23.03
CA LEU A 164 9.45 22.90 -21.61
C LEU A 164 10.27 24.14 -21.25
N GLY A 165 9.60 25.15 -20.68
CA GLY A 165 10.22 26.36 -20.15
C GLY A 165 10.44 26.23 -18.65
N LEU A 166 11.69 26.00 -18.26
CA LEU A 166 12.12 25.83 -16.88
C LEU A 166 12.50 27.18 -16.26
N ALA A 167 11.87 27.53 -15.15
CA ALA A 167 12.30 28.61 -14.28
C ALA A 167 13.34 28.07 -13.31
N VAL A 168 14.60 28.43 -13.51
CA VAL A 168 15.74 27.91 -12.75
C VAL A 168 16.37 29.04 -11.94
N ASP A 169 16.54 28.84 -10.63
CA ASP A 169 17.21 29.78 -9.74
C ASP A 169 18.68 29.99 -10.18
N ASP A 170 19.20 31.21 -10.01
CA ASP A 170 20.56 31.56 -10.46
C ASP A 170 21.68 30.82 -9.71
N SER A 171 21.34 30.18 -8.58
CA SER A 171 22.27 29.35 -7.82
C SER A 171 22.49 27.94 -8.41
N LEU A 172 21.66 27.49 -9.35
CA LEU A 172 21.81 26.19 -9.99
C LEU A 172 22.82 26.25 -11.14
N THR A 173 23.82 25.36 -11.12
CA THR A 173 24.95 25.36 -12.07
C THR A 173 24.81 24.30 -13.16
N ASP A 174 24.14 23.18 -12.87
CA ASP A 174 23.91 22.10 -13.82
C ASP A 174 22.47 21.56 -13.73
N LEU A 175 22.06 20.85 -14.78
CA LEU A 175 20.82 20.07 -14.79
C LEU A 175 21.08 18.57 -14.51
N GLU A 176 22.25 18.22 -13.96
CA GLU A 176 22.61 16.82 -13.73
C GLU A 176 21.67 16.22 -12.67
N ASN A 177 21.28 14.96 -12.84
CA ASN A 177 20.44 14.22 -11.87
C ASN A 177 19.01 14.75 -11.69
N ILE A 178 18.60 15.78 -12.43
CA ILE A 178 17.20 16.22 -12.47
C ILE A 178 16.35 15.12 -13.13
N SER A 179 15.25 14.78 -12.47
CA SER A 179 14.27 13.81 -12.96
C SER A 179 13.03 14.53 -13.48
N PHE A 180 12.72 14.32 -14.76
CA PHE A 180 11.51 14.80 -15.40
C PHE A 180 10.41 13.77 -15.26
N TYR A 181 9.26 14.19 -14.73
CA TYR A 181 8.04 13.38 -14.68
C TYR A 181 7.20 13.68 -15.91
N LEU A 182 6.74 12.62 -16.59
CA LEU A 182 5.86 12.68 -17.75
C LEU A 182 4.68 11.73 -17.54
N ASP A 183 3.47 12.25 -17.67
CA ASP A 183 2.24 11.48 -17.46
C ASP A 183 1.14 11.88 -18.44
N PHE A 184 0.20 10.97 -18.65
CA PHE A 184 -0.96 11.12 -19.53
C PHE A 184 -2.23 10.79 -18.74
N PRO A 185 -2.67 11.66 -17.82
CA PRO A 185 -3.72 11.34 -16.87
C PRO A 185 -5.04 10.97 -17.55
N ASN A 186 -5.39 11.63 -18.65
CA ASN A 186 -6.67 11.49 -19.34
C ASN A 186 -6.72 10.35 -20.38
N LEU A 187 -5.60 9.67 -20.67
CA LEU A 187 -5.59 8.54 -21.60
C LEU A 187 -5.96 7.24 -20.89
N THR A 188 -6.83 6.44 -21.49
CA THR A 188 -7.23 5.12 -20.96
C THR A 188 -6.10 4.09 -21.05
N GLU A 189 -5.23 4.18 -22.07
CA GLU A 189 -4.13 3.25 -22.35
C GLU A 189 -2.78 4.01 -22.32
N SER A 190 -2.39 4.53 -21.16
CA SER A 190 -1.13 5.29 -21.02
C SER A 190 0.12 4.40 -21.04
N TYR A 191 -0.01 3.11 -20.70
CA TYR A 191 1.13 2.20 -20.52
C TYR A 191 2.05 2.12 -21.75
N GLU A 192 1.48 2.02 -22.95
CA GLU A 192 2.24 1.93 -24.21
C GLU A 192 3.06 3.20 -24.47
N TYR A 193 2.48 4.37 -24.18
CA TYR A 193 3.17 5.65 -24.34
C TYR A 193 4.29 5.82 -23.33
N LEU A 194 4.07 5.42 -22.07
CA LEU A 194 5.09 5.43 -21.03
C LEU A 194 6.28 4.54 -21.40
N PHE A 195 6.02 3.37 -22.00
CA PHE A 195 7.06 2.46 -22.48
C PHE A 195 7.91 3.07 -23.61
N LEU A 196 7.35 4.01 -24.38
CA LEU A 196 8.05 4.69 -25.48
C LEU A 196 8.79 5.97 -25.07
N LEU A 197 8.64 6.44 -23.83
CA LEU A 197 9.35 7.63 -23.33
C LEU A 197 10.88 7.55 -23.46
N PRO A 198 11.54 6.40 -23.22
CA PRO A 198 13.00 6.29 -23.41
C PRO A 198 13.47 6.52 -24.85
N CYS A 199 12.57 6.44 -25.84
CA CYS A 199 12.88 6.69 -27.26
C CYS A 199 12.76 8.17 -27.65
N THR A 200 12.58 9.08 -26.70
CA THR A 200 12.47 10.53 -26.94
C THR A 200 13.85 11.18 -27.07
N GLU A 201 13.98 12.16 -27.97
CA GLU A 201 15.22 12.92 -28.14
C GLU A 201 15.13 14.26 -27.41
N TRP A 202 16.09 14.54 -26.54
CA TRP A 202 16.12 15.74 -25.70
C TRP A 202 17.26 16.67 -26.11
N SER A 203 17.00 17.98 -26.09
CA SER A 203 18.03 19.00 -26.34
C SER A 203 17.75 20.30 -25.59
N ALA A 204 18.80 20.97 -25.12
CA ALA A 204 18.71 22.32 -24.53
C ALA A 204 19.76 23.22 -25.19
N GLY A 205 19.36 24.44 -25.59
CA GLY A 205 20.26 25.36 -26.32
C GLY A 205 20.81 24.82 -27.65
N GLY A 206 20.24 23.74 -28.19
CA GLY A 206 20.75 23.03 -29.37
C GLY A 206 21.72 21.87 -29.06
N ASN A 207 22.12 21.70 -27.80
CA ASN A 207 22.97 20.59 -27.36
C ASN A 207 22.10 19.38 -26.95
N PRO A 208 22.42 18.15 -27.40
CA PRO A 208 21.65 16.96 -27.04
C PRO A 208 21.86 16.56 -25.57
N ILE A 209 20.76 16.17 -24.90
CA ILE A 209 20.76 15.69 -23.51
C ILE A 209 20.57 14.18 -23.50
N ARG A 210 21.46 13.46 -22.82
CA ARG A 210 21.32 12.02 -22.60
C ARG A 210 20.40 11.74 -21.41
N MET A 211 19.22 11.18 -21.70
CA MET A 211 18.24 10.76 -20.71
C MET A 211 18.39 9.28 -20.37
N GLU A 212 18.16 8.93 -19.12
CA GLU A 212 18.02 7.55 -18.64
C GLU A 212 16.65 7.34 -18.00
N PRO A 213 16.03 6.16 -18.12
CA PRO A 213 14.74 5.89 -17.48
C PRO A 213 14.86 5.76 -15.96
N GLY A 214 13.82 6.19 -15.27
CA GLY A 214 13.71 6.14 -13.80
C GLY A 214 14.07 7.45 -13.12
N ILE A 215 13.66 7.56 -11.85
CA ILE A 215 14.00 8.71 -11.00
C ILE A 215 15.45 8.60 -10.50
N TYR A 216 16.09 9.73 -10.27
CA TYR A 216 17.38 9.77 -9.60
C TYR A 216 17.25 9.35 -8.13
N GLU A 217 17.90 8.25 -7.78
CA GLU A 217 18.01 7.78 -6.39
C GLU A 217 19.46 7.94 -5.92
N LYS A 218 19.65 8.65 -4.82
CA LYS A 218 20.96 8.76 -4.20
C LYS A 218 21.31 7.43 -3.53
N SER A 219 22.10 6.60 -4.23
CA SER A 219 22.56 5.32 -3.70
C SER A 219 23.28 5.52 -2.36
N ARG A 220 22.71 4.98 -1.28
CA ARG A 220 23.44 4.71 -0.05
C ARG A 220 24.55 3.71 -0.41
N LEU A 221 25.76 3.90 0.15
CA LEU A 221 26.94 3.04 -0.07
C LEU A 221 26.54 1.55 -0.20
N PRO A 222 27.18 0.77 -1.10
CA PRO A 222 26.84 -0.64 -1.28
C PRO A 222 26.97 -1.36 0.06
N GLU A 223 25.82 -1.63 0.68
CA GLU A 223 25.78 -2.50 1.85
C GLU A 223 26.19 -3.90 1.40
N GLU A 224 26.88 -4.61 2.31
CA GLU A 224 27.41 -5.95 2.08
C GLU A 224 26.35 -6.89 1.48
N SER A 225 26.80 -7.80 0.61
CA SER A 225 25.94 -8.73 -0.14
C SER A 225 24.96 -9.54 0.74
N THR A 226 25.32 -9.78 2.00
CA THR A 226 24.48 -10.43 3.00
C THR A 226 23.27 -9.58 3.40
N ARG A 227 23.44 -8.28 3.68
CA ARG A 227 22.31 -7.37 4.00
C ARG A 227 21.40 -7.15 2.80
N ALA A 228 21.98 -7.07 1.59
CA ALA A 228 21.21 -6.94 0.35
C ALA A 228 20.26 -8.13 0.11
N PHE A 229 20.65 -9.37 0.49
CA PHE A 229 19.78 -10.54 0.37
C PHE A 229 18.54 -10.45 1.27
N PHE A 230 18.72 -10.03 2.53
CA PHE A 230 17.62 -9.92 3.50
C PHE A 230 16.69 -8.74 3.25
N ARG A 231 17.11 -7.70 2.52
CA ARG A 231 16.20 -6.63 2.06
C ARG A 231 15.05 -7.15 1.21
N ASN A 232 15.24 -8.26 0.49
CA ASN A 232 14.15 -8.87 -0.30
C ASN A 232 13.06 -9.51 0.59
N TYR A 233 13.31 -9.64 1.88
CA TYR A 233 12.36 -10.15 2.88
C TYR A 233 11.84 -9.06 3.82
N ASP A 234 12.46 -7.87 3.82
CA ASP A 234 11.97 -6.73 4.56
C ASP A 234 10.74 -6.15 3.84
N VAL A 235 9.62 -6.12 4.57
CA VAL A 235 8.33 -5.65 4.06
C VAL A 235 8.43 -4.24 3.50
N MET A 236 9.15 -3.35 4.17
CA MET A 236 9.25 -1.96 3.73
C MET A 236 10.05 -1.82 2.44
N SER A 237 11.21 -2.48 2.38
CA SER A 237 12.07 -2.47 1.19
C SER A 237 11.36 -2.99 -0.06
N VAL A 238 10.49 -4.00 0.08
CA VAL A 238 9.70 -4.52 -1.04
C VAL A 238 8.56 -3.60 -1.42
N ILE A 239 7.85 -3.01 -0.45
CA ILE A 239 6.80 -2.01 -0.73
C ILE A 239 7.39 -0.82 -1.49
N ASP A 240 8.50 -0.26 -1.01
CA ASP A 240 9.19 0.85 -1.67
C ASP A 240 9.55 0.48 -3.12
N LYS A 241 10.09 -0.74 -3.31
CA LYS A 241 10.46 -1.23 -4.64
C LYS A 241 9.25 -1.39 -5.56
N GLU A 242 8.13 -1.93 -5.08
CA GLU A 242 6.89 -2.07 -5.85
C GLU A 242 6.33 -0.71 -6.29
N VAL A 243 6.33 0.27 -5.38
CA VAL A 243 5.88 1.64 -5.67
C VAL A 243 6.81 2.30 -6.69
N MET A 244 8.12 2.11 -6.55
CA MET A 244 9.11 2.63 -7.49
C MET A 244 8.99 1.98 -8.88
N GLU A 245 8.76 0.67 -8.98
CA GLU A 245 8.55 -0.02 -10.26
C GLU A 245 7.33 0.50 -11.03
N LEU A 246 6.29 0.93 -10.30
CA LEU A 246 5.08 1.52 -10.85
C LEU A 246 5.36 2.91 -11.44
N TYR A 247 6.05 3.76 -10.67
CA TYR A 247 6.25 5.15 -11.05
C TYR A 247 7.47 5.40 -11.92
N ASN A 248 8.52 4.58 -11.87
CA ASN A 248 9.77 4.76 -12.63
C ASN A 248 9.55 4.91 -14.14
N LYS A 249 8.49 4.32 -14.69
CA LYS A 249 8.11 4.44 -16.11
C LYS A 249 7.72 5.86 -16.52
N HIS A 250 7.33 6.69 -15.57
CA HIS A 250 6.96 8.09 -15.78
C HIS A 250 8.17 9.03 -15.69
N PHE A 251 9.34 8.53 -15.26
CA PHE A 251 10.51 9.36 -15.02
C PHE A 251 11.59 9.17 -16.07
N LEU A 252 12.17 10.29 -16.50
CA LEU A 252 13.42 10.34 -17.27
C LEU A 252 14.41 11.25 -16.53
N ARG A 253 15.58 10.73 -16.18
CA ARG A 253 16.64 11.48 -15.51
C ARG A 253 17.73 11.94 -16.47
N VAL A 254 18.33 13.08 -16.17
CA VAL A 254 19.51 13.59 -16.88
C VAL A 254 20.76 12.86 -16.38
N SER A 255 21.42 12.11 -17.26
CA SER A 255 22.57 11.26 -16.93
C SER A 255 23.95 11.90 -17.12
N GLN A 256 23.99 13.14 -17.62
CA GLN A 256 25.22 13.85 -17.96
C GLN A 256 25.17 15.27 -17.39
N PRO A 257 26.33 15.85 -17.04
CA PRO A 257 26.38 17.26 -16.66
C PRO A 257 25.97 18.11 -17.86
N VAL A 258 25.00 19.01 -17.63
CA VAL A 258 24.56 20.02 -18.60
C VAL A 258 24.75 21.38 -17.91
N PRO A 259 25.91 22.03 -18.08
CA PRO A 259 26.19 23.32 -17.45
C PRO A 259 25.20 24.37 -17.95
N LEU A 260 24.55 25.05 -17.01
CA LEU A 260 23.57 26.09 -17.33
C LEU A 260 24.23 27.36 -17.90
N ASP A 261 25.53 27.56 -17.66
CA ASP A 261 26.31 28.67 -18.26
C ASP A 261 26.40 28.56 -19.79
N GLU A 262 26.26 27.36 -20.35
CA GLU A 262 26.27 27.12 -21.80
C GLU A 262 24.87 27.20 -22.44
N VAL A 263 23.82 27.38 -21.63
CA VAL A 263 22.43 27.43 -22.08
C VAL A 263 21.89 28.84 -21.89
N ASP A 264 21.63 29.53 -23.00
CA ASP A 264 21.08 30.89 -22.99
C ASP A 264 19.72 30.92 -22.26
N LYS A 265 19.63 31.66 -21.14
CA LYS A 265 18.36 31.97 -20.48
C LYS A 265 17.59 33.01 -21.32
N GLU A 266 16.74 32.54 -22.21
CA GLU A 266 15.93 33.37 -23.10
C GLU A 266 14.44 33.34 -22.69
N PRO A 267 13.67 34.42 -22.88
CA PRO A 267 12.23 34.42 -22.60
C PRO A 267 11.45 33.49 -23.52
N LEU A 268 11.89 33.39 -24.78
CA LEU A 268 11.37 32.46 -25.75
C LEU A 268 12.52 32.03 -26.67
N PRO A 269 12.63 30.74 -27.02
CA PRO A 269 13.65 30.27 -27.95
C PRO A 269 13.50 30.98 -29.29
N LYS A 270 14.61 31.28 -29.96
CA LYS A 270 14.61 31.89 -31.31
C LYS A 270 13.67 31.16 -32.29
N ALA A 271 13.64 29.83 -32.23
CA ALA A 271 12.77 28.97 -33.05
C ALA A 271 11.26 29.17 -32.79
N LEU A 272 10.87 29.51 -31.56
CA LEU A 272 9.49 29.77 -31.18
C LEU A 272 9.13 31.26 -31.26
N SER A 273 10.11 32.15 -31.13
CA SER A 273 9.91 33.60 -31.14
C SER A 273 9.33 34.13 -32.46
N SER A 274 9.58 33.43 -33.58
CA SER A 274 8.97 33.71 -34.88
C SER A 274 7.54 33.18 -35.02
N CYS A 275 7.11 32.30 -34.13
CA CYS A 275 5.82 31.61 -34.20
C CYS A 275 4.72 32.29 -33.37
N PHE A 276 5.08 33.17 -32.43
CA PHE A 276 4.13 33.89 -31.58
C PHE A 276 4.07 35.38 -31.92
N GLY A 277 2.85 35.94 -31.92
CA GLY A 277 2.62 37.36 -32.12
C GLY A 277 3.21 38.24 -31.01
N GLU A 278 3.41 39.53 -31.32
CA GLU A 278 4.12 40.52 -30.49
C GLU A 278 3.56 40.63 -29.05
N ARG A 279 2.23 40.50 -28.88
CA ARG A 279 1.55 40.55 -27.58
C ARG A 279 1.94 39.43 -26.60
N VAL A 280 2.26 38.24 -27.12
CA VAL A 280 2.69 37.10 -26.29
C VAL A 280 4.13 37.31 -25.85
N ARG A 281 4.96 37.83 -26.77
CA ARG A 281 6.36 38.16 -26.51
C ARG A 281 6.52 39.29 -25.49
N GLU A 282 5.59 40.24 -25.47
CA GLU A 282 5.55 41.29 -24.43
C GLU A 282 5.18 40.76 -23.05
N LYS A 283 4.36 39.70 -22.96
CA LYS A 283 4.00 39.05 -21.69
C LYS A 283 5.10 38.11 -21.19
N MET A 284 5.82 37.46 -22.09
CA MET A 284 6.92 36.55 -21.79
C MET A 284 8.22 37.34 -21.64
N GLN A 285 8.45 37.93 -20.47
CA GLN A 285 9.69 38.65 -20.15
C GLN A 285 10.60 37.88 -19.20
N GLU A 286 10.09 36.83 -18.57
CA GLU A 286 10.85 36.00 -17.63
C GLU A 286 11.89 35.17 -18.39
N LYS A 287 13.14 35.15 -17.90
CA LYS A 287 14.23 34.39 -18.52
C LYS A 287 14.13 32.93 -18.09
N LEU A 288 14.00 32.03 -19.05
CA LEU A 288 13.78 30.60 -18.80
C LEU A 288 14.79 29.75 -19.54
N VAL A 289 15.02 28.55 -19.03
CA VAL A 289 15.81 27.52 -19.69
C VAL A 289 14.85 26.64 -20.48
N TRP A 290 15.02 26.59 -21.80
CA TRP A 290 14.13 25.85 -22.67
C TRP A 290 14.70 24.50 -23.07
N VAL A 291 13.94 23.45 -22.79
CA VAL A 291 14.25 22.07 -23.15
C VAL A 291 13.30 21.62 -24.25
N LYS A 292 13.87 21.17 -25.36
CA LYS A 292 13.14 20.63 -26.51
C LYS A 292 13.12 19.11 -26.44
N ILE A 293 11.93 18.55 -26.56
CA ILE A 293 11.67 17.11 -26.59
C ILE A 293 11.06 16.76 -27.94
N VAL A 294 11.65 15.79 -28.65
CA VAL A 294 11.11 15.25 -29.91
C VAL A 294 10.59 13.84 -29.65
N PHE A 295 9.29 13.66 -29.93
CA PHE A 295 8.59 12.39 -29.69
C PHE A 295 8.59 11.48 -30.94
N PRO A 296 8.59 10.14 -30.74
CA PRO A 296 8.38 9.17 -31.81
C PRO A 296 7.07 9.35 -32.59
N ALA A 297 6.97 8.72 -33.77
CA ALA A 297 5.80 8.84 -34.66
C ALA A 297 4.47 8.32 -34.08
N HIS A 298 4.52 7.49 -33.03
CA HIS A 298 3.32 6.97 -32.35
C HIS A 298 2.58 8.04 -31.54
N PHE A 299 3.23 9.15 -31.21
CA PHE A 299 2.60 10.27 -30.49
C PHE A 299 1.87 11.17 -31.48
N THR A 300 0.54 11.13 -31.46
CA THR A 300 -0.31 12.05 -32.21
C THR A 300 -0.42 13.40 -31.49
N PRO A 301 -0.78 14.49 -32.19
CA PRO A 301 -1.02 15.78 -31.56
C PRO A 301 -2.02 15.71 -30.39
N GLU A 302 -3.09 14.93 -30.54
CA GLU A 302 -4.13 14.71 -29.52
C GLU A 302 -3.56 14.12 -28.23
N ILE A 303 -2.59 13.20 -28.34
CA ILE A 303 -1.92 12.58 -27.19
C ILE A 303 -0.95 13.57 -26.53
N LEU A 304 -0.23 14.37 -27.33
CA LEU A 304 0.70 15.37 -26.82
C LEU A 304 -0.01 16.53 -26.12
N GLU A 305 -1.25 16.84 -26.53
CA GLU A 305 -2.12 17.78 -25.83
C GLU A 305 -2.52 17.27 -24.44
N GLU A 306 -2.48 15.96 -24.17
CA GLU A 306 -2.76 15.36 -22.85
C GLU A 306 -1.53 15.20 -21.96
N LEU A 307 -0.32 15.45 -22.48
CA LEU A 307 0.94 15.30 -21.75
C LEU A 307 1.03 16.27 -20.56
N HIS A 308 1.29 15.76 -19.37
CA HIS A 308 1.69 16.53 -18.19
C HIS A 308 3.18 16.33 -17.96
N ALA A 309 3.93 17.41 -17.78
CA ALA A 309 5.37 17.38 -17.60
C ALA A 309 5.79 18.30 -16.45
N GLY A 310 6.66 17.80 -15.57
CA GLY A 310 7.16 18.54 -14.41
C GLY A 310 8.50 18.04 -13.91
N ILE A 311 9.06 18.76 -12.95
CA ILE A 311 10.28 18.39 -12.21
C ILE A 311 10.02 18.46 -10.71
N ASN A 312 10.95 17.96 -9.88
CA ASN A 312 10.78 17.87 -8.42
C ASN A 312 9.53 17.12 -7.98
N ILE A 313 9.22 16.07 -8.73
CA ILE A 313 8.07 15.21 -8.48
C ILE A 313 8.57 13.91 -7.87
N VAL A 314 7.97 13.50 -6.76
CA VAL A 314 8.45 12.40 -5.92
C VAL A 314 7.32 11.42 -5.65
N PRO A 315 7.53 10.10 -5.86
CA PRO A 315 6.61 9.07 -5.39
C PRO A 315 6.54 9.07 -3.87
N VAL A 316 5.32 9.09 -3.33
CA VAL A 316 5.06 9.10 -1.90
C VAL A 316 4.11 7.97 -1.50
N GLU A 317 4.21 7.57 -0.24
CA GLU A 317 3.44 6.49 0.35
C GLU A 317 2.80 6.96 1.66
N ASN A 318 1.58 6.50 1.90
CA ASN A 318 0.82 6.75 3.12
C ASN A 318 1.45 5.96 4.27
N LYS A 319 2.36 6.61 4.98
CA LYS A 319 3.12 6.04 6.09
C LYS A 319 3.16 7.07 7.21
N LEU A 320 3.17 6.64 8.46
CA LEU A 320 3.38 7.50 9.62
C LEU A 320 4.47 6.90 10.49
N LEU A 321 5.50 7.70 10.77
CA LEU A 321 6.60 7.32 11.66
C LEU A 321 6.20 7.61 13.11
N HIS A 322 6.07 6.56 13.91
CA HIS A 322 5.90 6.68 15.35
C HIS A 322 7.25 6.50 16.04
N GLU A 323 7.49 7.29 17.08
CA GLU A 323 8.63 7.15 17.97
C GLU A 323 8.13 6.95 19.40
N GLN A 324 8.48 5.81 20.00
CA GLN A 324 8.10 5.44 21.35
C GLN A 324 9.33 5.05 22.16
N THR A 325 9.52 5.69 23.31
CA THR A 325 10.56 5.31 24.27
C THR A 325 9.92 4.63 25.46
N THR A 326 10.33 3.39 25.75
CA THR A 326 9.77 2.57 26.83
C THR A 326 10.89 2.08 27.75
N SER A 327 10.68 2.20 29.06
CA SER A 327 11.56 1.59 30.06
C SER A 327 11.19 0.12 30.21
N LEU A 328 12.13 -0.80 30.00
CA LEU A 328 11.90 -2.23 30.14
C LEU A 328 12.13 -2.67 31.59
N GLU A 329 11.19 -3.45 32.13
CA GLU A 329 11.38 -4.18 33.39
C GLU A 329 12.02 -5.55 33.12
N ASP A 330 12.82 -6.06 34.07
CA ASP A 330 13.54 -7.33 33.92
C ASP A 330 12.63 -8.54 33.67
N THR A 331 11.35 -8.46 34.05
CA THR A 331 10.39 -9.57 34.04
C THR A 331 9.72 -9.81 32.69
N PHE A 332 9.43 -8.74 31.93
CA PHE A 332 8.74 -8.82 30.64
C PHE A 332 9.36 -7.83 29.66
N ARG A 333 10.20 -8.34 28.76
CA ARG A 333 10.89 -7.57 27.72
C ARG A 333 10.01 -7.36 26.49
N VAL A 334 8.80 -6.83 26.70
CA VAL A 334 7.79 -6.72 25.65
C VAL A 334 7.35 -5.26 25.52
N ILE A 335 7.45 -4.72 24.31
CA ILE A 335 7.04 -3.36 23.98
C ILE A 335 5.78 -3.44 23.09
N PRO A 336 4.60 -3.00 23.56
CA PRO A 336 3.42 -2.92 22.71
C PRO A 336 3.58 -1.79 21.70
N LEU A 337 3.41 -2.12 20.43
CA LEU A 337 3.34 -1.16 19.32
C LEU A 337 1.88 -0.73 19.17
N ARG A 338 1.58 0.50 19.57
CA ARG A 338 0.21 1.01 19.56
C ARG A 338 -0.17 1.50 18.17
N THR A 339 -1.31 1.04 17.66
CA THR A 339 -1.93 1.53 16.43
C THR A 339 -3.21 2.29 16.76
N GLY A 340 -3.46 3.38 16.03
CA GLY A 340 -4.70 4.16 16.08
C GLY A 340 -5.87 3.47 15.38
N ASN A 341 -7.01 4.16 15.34
CA ASN A 341 -8.18 3.68 14.58
C ASN A 341 -7.86 3.69 13.08
N TYR A 342 -8.19 2.61 12.36
CA TYR A 342 -7.89 2.44 10.92
C TYR A 342 -6.40 2.50 10.56
N GLU A 343 -5.50 2.44 11.54
CA GLU A 343 -4.08 2.29 11.31
C GLU A 343 -3.69 0.82 11.32
N SER A 344 -2.74 0.45 10.46
CA SER A 344 -2.12 -0.87 10.49
C SER A 344 -0.61 -0.78 10.54
N LEU A 345 0.03 -1.68 11.30
CA LEU A 345 1.49 -1.74 11.38
C LEU A 345 2.07 -2.24 10.04
N LEU A 346 3.06 -1.52 9.52
CA LEU A 346 3.82 -1.95 8.34
C LEU A 346 5.11 -2.67 8.74
N SER A 347 6.00 -1.97 9.44
CA SER A 347 7.30 -2.50 9.84
C SER A 347 7.90 -1.73 11.01
N VAL A 348 8.90 -2.34 11.66
CA VAL A 348 9.73 -1.66 12.65
C VAL A 348 10.94 -1.05 11.93
N HIS A 349 11.10 0.26 12.04
CA HIS A 349 12.16 1.02 11.36
C HIS A 349 13.49 0.93 12.08
N SER A 350 13.48 1.15 13.40
CA SER A 350 14.70 1.10 14.21
C SER A 350 14.39 0.83 15.66
N VAL A 351 15.23 0.04 16.31
CA VAL A 351 15.19 -0.22 17.75
C VAL A 351 16.56 0.10 18.31
N LYS A 352 16.64 1.05 19.24
CA LYS A 352 17.89 1.49 19.84
C LYS A 352 17.78 1.52 21.36
N ASP A 353 18.84 1.10 22.02
CA ASP A 353 19.00 1.30 23.46
C ASP A 353 19.39 2.75 23.78
N SER A 354 19.31 3.09 25.06
CA SER A 354 19.90 4.25 25.71
C SER A 354 21.40 4.44 25.43
N ASP A 355 22.17 3.36 25.26
CA ASP A 355 23.58 3.40 24.87
C ASP A 355 23.79 3.59 23.34
N GLY A 356 22.72 3.73 22.56
CA GLY A 356 22.76 3.86 21.10
C GLY A 356 23.02 2.54 20.36
N LYS A 357 23.05 1.41 21.07
CA LYS A 357 23.16 0.06 20.47
C LYS A 357 21.89 -0.28 19.69
N SER A 358 22.04 -0.66 18.42
CA SER A 358 20.92 -1.04 17.55
C SER A 358 20.58 -2.52 17.70
N TYR A 359 19.28 -2.82 17.69
CA TYR A 359 18.74 -4.19 17.65
C TYR A 359 18.18 -4.50 16.27
N HIS A 360 18.28 -5.75 15.83
CA HIS A 360 17.80 -6.21 14.52
C HIS A 360 16.91 -7.46 14.65
N GLU A 361 16.01 -7.67 13.69
CA GLU A 361 15.13 -8.85 13.72
C GLU A 361 15.89 -10.18 13.52
N LEU A 362 16.95 -10.13 12.70
CA LEU A 362 17.82 -11.26 12.40
C LEU A 362 19.21 -11.02 12.97
N GLN A 363 19.88 -12.09 13.38
CA GLN A 363 21.28 -12.02 13.80
C GLN A 363 22.18 -11.75 12.59
N TYR A 364 22.82 -10.58 12.59
CA TYR A 364 23.87 -10.25 11.62
C TYR A 364 25.24 -10.36 12.31
N PRO A 365 26.21 -11.09 11.74
CA PRO A 365 27.60 -10.99 12.17
C PRO A 365 28.11 -9.57 11.83
N VAL A 366 28.72 -8.89 12.79
CA VAL A 366 29.37 -7.61 12.54
C VAL A 366 30.70 -7.88 11.80
N PRO A 367 30.97 -7.20 10.68
CA PRO A 367 32.24 -7.35 9.97
C PRO A 367 33.41 -6.92 10.86
N GLY A 368 34.34 -7.84 11.13
CA GLY A 368 35.57 -7.55 11.87
C GLY A 368 35.44 -7.55 13.41
N SER A 369 34.29 -7.93 13.98
CA SER A 369 34.18 -8.21 15.42
C SER A 369 33.54 -9.57 15.68
N THR A 370 33.80 -10.15 16.86
CA THR A 370 33.13 -11.36 17.35
C THR A 370 31.74 -11.06 17.94
N GLU A 371 31.28 -9.82 17.89
CA GLU A 371 30.01 -9.39 18.47
C GLU A 371 28.90 -9.49 17.42
N SER A 372 27.80 -10.15 17.79
CA SER A 372 26.54 -10.13 17.05
C SER A 372 25.70 -8.95 17.53
N TYR A 373 24.93 -8.34 16.62
CA TYR A 373 23.86 -7.43 17.04
C TYR A 373 22.84 -8.19 17.91
N ASP A 374 22.28 -7.51 18.90
CA ASP A 374 21.21 -8.06 19.72
C ASP A 374 19.91 -8.15 18.90
N THR A 375 19.08 -9.16 19.16
CA THR A 375 17.88 -9.43 18.38
C THR A 375 16.58 -9.01 19.04
N TYR A 376 15.62 -8.63 18.20
CA TYR A 376 14.21 -8.53 18.58
C TYR A 376 13.35 -9.43 17.68
N SER A 377 12.16 -9.80 18.16
CA SER A 377 11.14 -10.47 17.36
C SER A 377 9.80 -9.76 17.48
N ILE A 378 9.04 -9.73 16.38
CA ILE A 378 7.71 -9.13 16.35
C ILE A 378 6.68 -10.26 16.47
N ARG A 379 5.68 -10.06 17.34
CA ARG A 379 4.54 -10.97 17.47
C ARG A 379 3.23 -10.23 17.30
N LYS A 380 2.40 -10.72 16.38
CA LYS A 380 1.01 -10.27 16.19
C LYS A 380 0.08 -11.01 17.16
N GLY A 381 -0.42 -10.31 18.17
CA GLY A 381 -1.35 -10.88 19.17
C GLY A 381 -0.75 -12.00 20.02
N GLY A 382 -1.60 -12.60 20.87
CA GLY A 382 -1.28 -13.82 21.64
C GLY A 382 -0.28 -13.68 22.78
N CYS A 383 0.32 -12.49 22.98
CA CYS A 383 1.07 -12.16 24.20
C CYS A 383 0.15 -11.75 25.35
N GLU A 384 -1.03 -11.19 25.02
CA GLU A 384 -2.09 -10.90 25.98
C GLU A 384 -3.02 -12.11 26.12
N ARG A 385 -3.49 -12.36 27.35
CA ARG A 385 -4.57 -13.34 27.62
C ARG A 385 -5.94 -12.85 27.14
N PHE A 386 -6.06 -11.54 26.85
CA PHE A 386 -7.29 -10.86 26.44
C PHE A 386 -6.97 -9.90 25.30
N ASP A 387 -7.18 -10.30 24.05
CA ASP A 387 -7.26 -9.36 22.93
C ASP A 387 -8.62 -8.63 23.02
N SER A 388 -8.70 -7.33 22.73
CA SER A 388 -9.94 -6.55 22.77
C SER A 388 -11.10 -7.18 21.98
N ARG A 389 -10.80 -7.84 20.85
CA ARG A 389 -11.78 -8.59 20.05
C ARG A 389 -12.21 -9.89 20.73
N SER A 390 -11.25 -10.67 21.25
CA SER A 390 -11.55 -11.86 22.06
C SER A 390 -12.25 -11.52 23.37
N ALA A 391 -12.02 -10.33 23.91
CA ALA A 391 -12.70 -9.82 25.08
C ALA A 391 -14.16 -9.49 24.74
N LYS A 392 -14.43 -8.82 23.60
CA LYS A 392 -15.81 -8.58 23.13
C LYS A 392 -16.55 -9.89 22.85
N GLU A 393 -15.92 -10.85 22.17
CA GLU A 393 -16.51 -12.16 21.86
C GLU A 393 -16.73 -13.00 23.13
N LEU A 394 -15.75 -13.05 24.04
CA LEU A 394 -15.87 -13.74 25.33
C LEU A 394 -16.93 -13.06 26.22
N LEU A 395 -16.97 -11.73 26.24
CA LEU A 395 -18.01 -10.99 26.95
C LEU A 395 -19.37 -11.27 26.34
N GLY A 396 -19.50 -11.30 25.01
CA GLY A 396 -20.73 -11.70 24.33
C GLY A 396 -21.17 -13.12 24.73
N TYR A 397 -20.26 -14.09 24.67
CA TYR A 397 -20.52 -15.46 25.12
C TYR A 397 -20.92 -15.54 26.61
N LEU A 398 -20.22 -14.79 27.49
CA LEU A 398 -20.56 -14.73 28.90
C LEU A 398 -21.92 -14.06 29.12
N LEU A 399 -22.26 -13.03 28.34
CA LEU A 399 -23.56 -12.37 28.39
C LEU A 399 -24.67 -13.34 27.97
N ASP A 400 -24.50 -14.08 26.87
CA ASP A 400 -25.46 -15.07 26.40
C ASP A 400 -25.63 -16.22 27.41
N LEU A 401 -24.52 -16.70 27.98
CA LEU A 401 -24.55 -17.73 29.02
C LEU A 401 -25.20 -17.24 30.31
N LEU A 402 -24.94 -15.99 30.70
CA LEU A 402 -25.59 -15.37 31.85
C LEU A 402 -27.10 -15.20 31.60
N ASP A 403 -27.51 -14.87 30.38
CA ASP A 403 -28.92 -14.72 29.99
C ASP A 403 -29.65 -16.07 30.09
N ASP A 404 -29.07 -17.12 29.51
CA ASP A 404 -29.55 -18.50 29.59
C ASP A 404 -29.67 -18.99 31.04
N GLU A 405 -28.66 -18.73 31.86
CA GLU A 405 -28.66 -19.09 33.28
C GLU A 405 -29.68 -18.27 34.07
N THR A 406 -29.84 -16.96 33.81
CA THR A 406 -30.90 -16.16 34.44
C THR A 406 -32.30 -16.70 34.13
N HIS A 407 -32.55 -17.14 32.90
CA HIS A 407 -33.80 -17.81 32.54
C HIS A 407 -34.00 -19.14 33.29
N ALA A 408 -32.94 -19.93 33.49
CA ALA A 408 -33.00 -21.13 34.32
C ALA A 408 -33.31 -20.81 35.79
N PHE A 409 -32.75 -19.73 36.35
CA PHE A 409 -33.01 -19.29 37.72
C PHE A 409 -34.43 -18.75 37.94
N HIS A 410 -35.06 -18.15 36.92
CA HIS A 410 -36.46 -17.74 36.99
C HIS A 410 -37.44 -18.90 37.15
N ALA A 411 -37.05 -20.12 36.77
CA ALA A 411 -37.85 -21.33 36.99
C ALA A 411 -37.89 -21.78 38.47
N VAL A 412 -37.04 -21.23 39.34
CA VAL A 412 -36.97 -21.55 40.77
C VAL A 412 -37.79 -20.54 41.58
N SER A 413 -38.75 -21.03 42.38
CA SER A 413 -39.76 -20.25 43.12
C SER A 413 -39.25 -19.55 44.39
N SER A 414 -38.10 -18.89 44.32
CA SER A 414 -37.49 -18.15 45.43
C SER A 414 -37.48 -16.65 45.17
N VAL A 415 -38.18 -15.87 46.01
CA VAL A 415 -38.27 -14.40 45.91
C VAL A 415 -36.90 -13.72 46.02
N LYS A 416 -35.97 -14.29 46.81
CA LYS A 416 -34.60 -13.77 46.92
C LYS A 416 -33.76 -14.02 45.66
N LEU A 417 -33.97 -15.16 45.01
CA LEU A 417 -33.27 -15.47 43.75
C LEU A 417 -33.82 -14.64 42.59
N GLN A 418 -35.12 -14.34 42.57
CA GLN A 418 -35.69 -13.42 41.58
C GLN A 418 -35.13 -12.00 41.69
N ALA A 419 -34.96 -11.47 42.90
CA ALA A 419 -34.35 -10.16 43.10
C ALA A 419 -32.87 -10.12 42.66
N LEU A 420 -32.11 -11.20 42.90
CA LEU A 420 -30.72 -11.33 42.43
C LEU A 420 -30.65 -11.48 40.90
N ALA A 421 -31.57 -12.23 40.29
CA ALA A 421 -31.65 -12.37 38.83
C ALA A 421 -31.91 -11.03 38.14
N SER A 422 -32.84 -10.21 38.64
CA SER A 422 -33.08 -8.87 38.09
C SER A 422 -31.88 -7.91 38.25
N GLN A 423 -31.09 -8.05 39.33
CA GLN A 423 -29.85 -7.30 39.47
C GLN A 423 -28.78 -7.76 38.47
N MET A 424 -28.67 -9.06 38.24
CA MET A 424 -27.78 -9.60 37.21
C MET A 424 -28.18 -9.10 35.84
N GLU A 425 -29.46 -9.12 35.47
CA GLU A 425 -29.97 -8.61 34.19
C GLU A 425 -29.59 -7.13 33.96
N GLN A 426 -29.68 -6.30 35.00
CA GLN A 426 -29.28 -4.89 34.92
C GLN A 426 -27.76 -4.71 34.75
N LEU A 427 -26.95 -5.52 35.42
CA LEU A 427 -25.49 -5.55 35.27
C LEU A 427 -25.07 -6.07 33.88
N THR A 428 -25.75 -7.11 33.39
CA THR A 428 -25.60 -7.68 32.03
C THR A 428 -25.88 -6.60 30.98
N ALA A 429 -26.95 -5.80 31.14
CA ALA A 429 -27.27 -4.70 30.25
C ALA A 429 -26.21 -3.58 30.25
N GLN A 430 -25.67 -3.22 31.43
CA GLN A 430 -24.57 -2.24 31.53
C GLN A 430 -23.27 -2.76 30.90
N LEU A 431 -22.95 -4.03 31.13
CA LEU A 431 -21.81 -4.69 30.49
C LEU A 431 -21.97 -4.72 28.98
N LYS A 432 -23.17 -5.01 28.47
CA LYS A 432 -23.48 -4.96 27.03
C LYS A 432 -23.25 -3.57 26.45
N GLN A 433 -23.74 -2.51 27.12
CA GLN A 433 -23.51 -1.12 26.69
C GLN A 433 -22.02 -0.73 26.71
N ALA A 434 -21.25 -1.16 27.72
CA ALA A 434 -19.82 -0.92 27.78
C ALA A 434 -19.05 -1.70 26.71
N THR A 435 -19.51 -2.92 26.38
CA THR A 435 -18.94 -3.80 25.36
C THR A 435 -19.24 -3.28 23.95
N ASP A 436 -20.43 -2.73 23.71
CA ASP A 436 -20.81 -2.11 22.44
C ASP A 436 -20.00 -0.82 22.16
N ASN A 437 -19.59 -0.11 23.22
CA ASN A 437 -18.72 1.06 23.13
C ASN A 437 -17.23 0.72 22.93
N MET A 438 -16.82 -0.55 23.01
CA MET A 438 -15.45 -0.95 22.65
C MET A 438 -15.30 -0.91 21.13
N ASN A 439 -14.47 0.02 20.63
CA ASN A 439 -14.23 0.25 19.20
C ASN A 439 -13.98 -1.07 18.44
N GLU A 440 -14.77 -1.31 17.39
CA GLU A 440 -14.69 -2.52 16.55
C GLU A 440 -13.47 -2.57 15.61
N TYR A 441 -12.79 -1.43 15.42
CA TYR A 441 -11.72 -1.25 14.41
C TYR A 441 -10.34 -1.00 15.03
N ARG A 442 -9.98 -1.72 16.09
CA ARG A 442 -8.56 -1.80 16.52
C ARG A 442 -7.92 -3.03 15.90
N GLU A 443 -6.78 -2.83 15.23
CA GLU A 443 -5.97 -3.97 14.77
C GLU A 443 -5.48 -4.76 16.00
N THR A 444 -5.32 -6.08 15.86
CA THR A 444 -4.67 -6.91 16.87
C THR A 444 -3.29 -6.30 17.17
N PRO A 445 -2.99 -5.98 18.44
CA PRO A 445 -1.76 -5.31 18.82
C PRO A 445 -0.53 -6.14 18.45
N TYR A 446 0.52 -5.44 18.04
CA TYR A 446 1.83 -6.04 17.81
C TYR A 446 2.72 -5.80 19.03
N TYR A 447 3.51 -6.80 19.34
CA TYR A 447 4.46 -6.77 20.44
C TYR A 447 5.86 -6.98 19.90
N LEU A 448 6.76 -6.09 20.28
CA LEU A 448 8.18 -6.23 20.04
C LEU A 448 8.81 -6.87 21.28
N MET A 449 9.42 -8.05 21.08
CA MET A 449 10.10 -8.81 22.12
C MET A 449 11.60 -8.69 21.94
N ILE A 450 12.33 -8.35 23.00
CA ILE A 450 13.80 -8.23 22.97
C ILE A 450 14.40 -9.47 23.63
N ASP A 451 15.22 -10.21 22.88
CA ASP A 451 15.75 -11.50 23.34
C ASP A 451 16.85 -11.33 24.39
N GLN A 452 17.79 -10.41 24.13
CA GLN A 452 18.94 -10.15 25.01
C GLN A 452 19.15 -8.65 25.15
N MET A 453 19.29 -8.18 26.39
CA MET A 453 19.59 -6.79 26.70
C MET A 453 20.69 -6.75 27.75
N SER A 454 21.69 -5.91 27.53
CA SER A 454 22.84 -5.75 28.42
C SER A 454 22.56 -4.66 29.46
N GLY A 455 21.58 -4.87 30.36
CA GLY A 455 21.30 -3.97 31.48
C GLY A 455 19.87 -3.40 31.53
N LYS A 456 19.64 -2.45 32.45
CA LYS A 456 18.40 -1.70 32.59
C LYS A 456 18.47 -0.45 31.71
N GLY A 457 17.99 -0.55 30.49
CA GLY A 457 17.98 0.55 29.52
C GLY A 457 16.57 0.98 29.13
N GLN A 458 16.45 2.24 28.71
CA GLN A 458 15.28 2.68 27.94
C GLN A 458 15.51 2.29 26.49
N VAL A 459 14.47 1.73 25.85
CA VAL A 459 14.52 1.40 24.43
C VAL A 459 13.63 2.36 23.66
N THR A 460 14.22 3.00 22.66
CA THR A 460 13.53 3.82 21.68
C THR A 460 13.24 2.97 20.45
N VAL A 461 11.95 2.79 20.17
CA VAL A 461 11.44 2.07 19.01
C VAL A 461 10.82 3.08 18.04
N LYS A 462 11.25 3.02 16.79
CA LYS A 462 10.62 3.71 15.66
C LYS A 462 9.93 2.68 14.78
N TYR A 463 8.66 2.90 14.45
CA TYR A 463 7.89 1.99 13.63
C TYR A 463 6.95 2.74 12.68
N TRP A 464 6.62 2.10 11.57
CA TRP A 464 5.76 2.63 10.52
C TRP A 464 4.35 2.07 10.62
N THR A 465 3.36 2.96 10.54
CA THR A 465 1.95 2.61 10.38
C THR A 465 1.42 3.17 9.07
N THR A 466 0.28 2.66 8.59
CA THR A 466 -0.42 3.16 7.41
C THR A 466 -1.92 3.19 7.64
N HIS A 467 -2.62 4.09 6.96
CA HIS A 467 -4.08 4.21 7.00
C HIS A 467 -4.81 3.32 5.98
N CYS A 468 -4.09 2.43 5.28
CA CYS A 468 -4.63 1.45 4.34
C CYS A 468 -5.63 2.08 3.34
N GLU A 469 -6.85 1.54 3.29
CA GLU A 469 -7.93 1.96 2.39
C GLU A 469 -8.38 3.41 2.62
N THR A 470 -8.25 3.94 3.85
CA THR A 470 -8.58 5.34 4.18
C THR A 470 -7.64 6.32 3.46
N GLY A 471 -6.44 5.86 3.10
CA GLY A 471 -5.47 6.63 2.34
C GLY A 471 -5.74 6.70 0.84
N ASN A 472 -6.71 5.95 0.32
CA ASN A 472 -7.05 5.92 -1.09
C ASN A 472 -8.00 7.08 -1.47
N GLN A 473 -8.06 7.38 -2.76
CA GLN A 473 -8.97 8.36 -3.36
C GLN A 473 -8.76 9.80 -2.87
N ILE A 474 -7.58 10.13 -2.33
CA ILE A 474 -7.22 11.54 -2.11
C ILE A 474 -6.94 12.13 -3.48
N GLN A 475 -7.72 13.14 -3.87
CA GLN A 475 -7.74 13.67 -5.23
C GLN A 475 -6.41 14.33 -5.61
N ALA A 476 -6.05 14.20 -6.90
CA ALA A 476 -5.02 15.04 -7.50
C ALA A 476 -5.38 16.54 -7.36
N GLY A 477 -4.36 17.38 -7.20
CA GLY A 477 -4.47 18.83 -7.00
C GLY A 477 -4.64 19.27 -5.55
N VAL A 478 -4.71 18.33 -4.59
CA VAL A 478 -4.83 18.64 -3.18
C VAL A 478 -3.49 19.11 -2.60
N GLU A 479 -3.51 20.23 -1.90
CA GLU A 479 -2.34 20.80 -1.21
C GLU A 479 -2.00 19.98 0.06
N LEU A 480 -0.70 19.82 0.31
CA LEU A 480 -0.17 19.18 1.52
C LEU A 480 0.62 20.19 2.35
N SER A 481 0.87 19.85 3.60
CA SER A 481 1.75 20.61 4.49
C SER A 481 2.99 19.80 4.86
N PRO A 482 4.20 20.40 4.83
CA PRO A 482 5.40 19.71 5.28
C PRO A 482 5.44 19.61 6.81
N TYR A 483 6.07 18.55 7.34
CA TYR A 483 6.42 18.53 8.77
C TYR A 483 7.54 19.52 9.08
N ALA A 484 7.70 19.85 10.36
CA ALA A 484 8.73 20.78 10.85
C ALA A 484 10.18 20.37 10.49
N THR A 485 10.40 19.08 10.22
CA THR A 485 11.70 18.51 9.81
C THR A 485 11.91 18.50 8.29
N THR A 486 10.93 18.96 7.51
CA THR A 486 10.90 18.87 6.04
C THR A 486 10.92 20.28 5.44
N TYR A 487 12.04 20.68 4.83
CA TYR A 487 12.26 22.06 4.35
C TYR A 487 11.79 22.28 2.91
N LEU A 488 10.48 22.15 2.70
CA LEU A 488 9.81 22.36 1.40
C LEU A 488 8.97 23.65 1.42
N ASP A 489 8.76 24.26 0.25
CA ASP A 489 7.83 25.40 0.13
C ASP A 489 6.37 24.91 0.18
N PRO A 490 5.60 25.24 1.22
CA PRO A 490 4.22 24.77 1.37
C PRO A 490 3.31 25.20 0.21
N LYS A 491 3.62 26.30 -0.49
CA LYS A 491 2.77 26.80 -1.59
C LYS A 491 2.85 25.96 -2.86
N THR A 492 3.91 25.18 -3.01
CA THR A 492 4.13 24.34 -4.20
C THR A 492 3.77 22.89 -3.94
N LEU A 493 3.51 22.54 -2.68
CA LEU A 493 3.40 21.17 -2.23
C LEU A 493 2.00 20.63 -2.49
N ALA A 494 1.85 19.81 -3.54
CA ALA A 494 0.56 19.26 -3.93
C ALA A 494 0.66 17.83 -4.46
N LEU A 495 -0.43 17.06 -4.30
CA LEU A 495 -0.60 15.76 -4.95
C LEU A 495 -0.82 15.95 -6.45
N VAL A 496 0.00 15.30 -7.26
CA VAL A 496 -0.13 15.28 -8.73
C VAL A 496 -1.07 14.16 -9.19
N SER A 497 -1.06 13.05 -8.47
CA SER A 497 -1.89 11.88 -8.78
C SER A 497 -2.86 11.57 -7.63
N THR A 498 -4.06 11.10 -7.98
CA THR A 498 -4.98 10.55 -6.97
C THR A 498 -4.37 9.32 -6.31
N THR A 499 -4.40 9.26 -4.98
CA THR A 499 -3.79 8.15 -4.22
C THR A 499 -4.57 6.84 -4.35
N TYR A 500 -3.88 5.71 -4.41
CA TYR A 500 -4.50 4.38 -4.52
C TYR A 500 -3.60 3.27 -4.00
N GLY A 501 -4.10 2.03 -3.99
CA GLY A 501 -3.34 0.83 -3.65
C GLY A 501 -3.26 0.48 -2.15
N GLY A 502 -3.77 1.34 -1.28
CA GLY A 502 -3.88 1.05 0.15
C GLY A 502 -4.84 -0.09 0.40
N LYS A 503 -4.38 -1.14 1.10
CA LYS A 503 -5.16 -2.35 1.38
C LYS A 503 -4.88 -2.82 2.80
N GLN A 504 -5.93 -3.16 3.54
CA GLN A 504 -5.77 -3.74 4.86
C GLN A 504 -5.17 -5.16 4.76
N ALA A 505 -4.55 -5.62 5.85
CA ALA A 505 -4.10 -7.00 5.94
C ALA A 505 -5.26 -7.97 5.60
N PRO A 506 -5.01 -9.00 4.77
CA PRO A 506 -6.04 -9.89 4.27
C PRO A 506 -6.81 -10.61 5.38
N LYS A 507 -8.11 -10.78 5.18
CA LYS A 507 -8.99 -11.52 6.10
C LYS A 507 -8.70 -13.02 6.02
N ASN A 508 -9.08 -13.80 7.04
CA ASN A 508 -8.83 -15.25 7.10
C ASN A 508 -9.27 -16.04 5.85
N ARG A 509 -10.35 -15.61 5.18
CA ARG A 509 -10.81 -16.24 3.95
C ARG A 509 -9.87 -16.01 2.77
N GLU A 510 -9.34 -14.80 2.64
CA GLU A 510 -8.39 -14.42 1.58
C GLU A 510 -7.00 -15.02 1.84
N LEU A 511 -6.61 -15.16 3.12
CA LEU A 511 -5.34 -15.77 3.52
C LEU A 511 -5.16 -17.16 2.90
N ILE A 512 -6.21 -17.98 2.82
CA ILE A 512 -6.14 -19.32 2.24
C ILE A 512 -5.69 -19.27 0.77
N ASP A 513 -6.23 -18.34 -0.01
CA ASP A 513 -5.89 -18.21 -1.43
C ASP A 513 -4.49 -17.60 -1.62
N ILE A 514 -4.09 -16.69 -0.71
CA ILE A 514 -2.73 -16.16 -0.66
C ILE A 514 -1.72 -17.25 -0.33
N TYR A 515 -2.01 -18.12 0.64
CA TYR A 515 -1.17 -19.26 1.00
C TYR A 515 -1.04 -20.25 -0.14
N LYS A 516 -2.14 -20.54 -0.86
CA LYS A 516 -2.08 -21.38 -2.07
C LYS A 516 -1.15 -20.77 -3.10
N TYR A 517 -1.27 -19.48 -3.38
CA TYR A 517 -0.39 -18.79 -4.33
C TYR A 517 1.08 -18.83 -3.87
N GLY A 518 1.35 -18.49 -2.61
CA GLY A 518 2.71 -18.48 -2.06
C GLY A 518 3.39 -19.85 -2.14
N ILE A 519 2.68 -20.92 -1.83
CA ILE A 519 3.20 -22.29 -1.82
C ILE A 519 3.29 -22.89 -3.24
N ILE A 520 2.34 -22.60 -4.12
CA ILE A 520 2.32 -23.19 -5.48
C ILE A 520 3.30 -22.46 -6.38
N SER A 521 3.19 -21.13 -6.45
CA SER A 521 3.87 -20.32 -7.46
C SER A 521 5.24 -19.83 -7.00
N HIS A 522 5.56 -19.88 -5.69
CA HIS A 522 6.83 -19.42 -5.12
C HIS A 522 7.23 -18.00 -5.60
N GLY A 523 6.24 -17.12 -5.79
CA GLY A 523 6.43 -15.76 -6.29
C GLY A 523 6.76 -15.64 -7.78
N ARG A 524 6.66 -16.72 -8.58
CA ARG A 524 6.89 -16.71 -10.03
C ARG A 524 5.62 -17.06 -10.80
N VAL A 525 5.33 -16.33 -11.86
CA VAL A 525 4.15 -16.54 -12.69
C VAL A 525 4.57 -17.15 -14.03
N LEU A 526 4.31 -18.45 -14.20
CA LEU A 526 4.74 -19.20 -15.39
C LEU A 526 3.57 -19.84 -16.15
N THR A 527 2.60 -20.39 -15.44
CA THR A 527 1.45 -21.09 -16.03
C THR A 527 0.20 -20.21 -16.06
N GLN A 528 -0.81 -20.61 -16.84
CA GLN A 528 -2.12 -19.94 -16.81
C GLN A 528 -2.75 -19.98 -15.42
N ASN A 529 -2.55 -21.06 -14.67
CA ASN A 529 -3.08 -21.17 -13.31
C ASN A 529 -2.35 -20.24 -12.33
N ASP A 530 -1.05 -20.01 -12.53
CA ASP A 530 -0.30 -19.02 -11.74
C ASP A 530 -0.80 -17.61 -12.01
N ILE A 531 -1.08 -17.26 -13.29
CA ILE A 531 -1.65 -15.95 -13.66
C ILE A 531 -3.02 -15.77 -12.98
N ALA A 532 -3.90 -16.79 -13.03
CA ALA A 532 -5.21 -16.71 -12.40
C ALA A 532 -5.11 -16.61 -10.87
N SER A 533 -4.21 -17.37 -10.26
CA SER A 533 -3.95 -17.33 -8.81
C SER A 533 -3.36 -15.98 -8.38
N PHE A 534 -2.48 -15.40 -9.18
CA PHE A 534 -1.94 -14.05 -8.98
C PHE A 534 -3.05 -13.00 -9.01
N CYS A 535 -3.89 -13.00 -10.06
CA CYS A 535 -5.02 -12.07 -10.15
C CYS A 535 -5.98 -12.22 -8.96
N LYS A 536 -6.21 -13.46 -8.49
CA LYS A 536 -7.06 -13.72 -7.32
C LYS A 536 -6.45 -13.20 -6.01
N LYS A 537 -5.14 -13.35 -5.84
CA LYS A 537 -4.39 -12.81 -4.69
C LYS A 537 -4.46 -11.27 -4.64
N GLU A 538 -4.25 -10.59 -5.77
CA GLU A 538 -4.26 -9.13 -5.83
C GLU A 538 -5.68 -8.56 -5.61
N LEU A 539 -6.67 -9.05 -6.35
CA LEU A 539 -8.03 -8.50 -6.38
C LEU A 539 -8.98 -9.06 -5.30
N GLY A 540 -8.63 -10.18 -4.65
CA GLY A 540 -9.41 -10.75 -3.56
C GLY A 540 -10.86 -11.06 -3.94
N GLU A 541 -11.80 -10.55 -3.13
CA GLU A 541 -13.25 -10.76 -3.34
C GLU A 541 -13.84 -9.99 -4.53
N LEU A 542 -13.17 -8.95 -5.04
CA LEU A 542 -13.64 -8.18 -6.20
C LEU A 542 -13.70 -9.03 -7.49
N LEU A 543 -12.81 -10.04 -7.58
CA LEU A 543 -12.66 -10.90 -8.74
C LEU A 543 -13.55 -12.14 -8.64
N LEU A 544 -14.51 -12.28 -9.57
CA LEU A 544 -15.35 -13.47 -9.70
C LEU A 544 -14.66 -14.57 -10.50
N ARG A 545 -14.10 -14.21 -11.66
CA ARG A 545 -13.48 -15.18 -12.58
C ARG A 545 -12.39 -14.51 -13.43
N THR A 546 -11.36 -15.28 -13.77
CA THR A 546 -10.33 -14.90 -14.74
C THR A 546 -10.38 -15.86 -15.92
N GLU A 547 -10.39 -15.31 -17.14
CA GLU A 547 -10.19 -16.07 -18.38
C GLU A 547 -8.89 -15.63 -19.04
N ILE A 548 -8.04 -16.59 -19.43
CA ILE A 548 -6.75 -16.30 -20.05
C ILE A 548 -6.77 -16.83 -21.48
N ARG A 549 -6.55 -15.95 -22.44
CA ARG A 549 -6.50 -16.26 -23.88
C ARG A 549 -5.12 -15.90 -24.43
N ASN A 550 -4.77 -16.53 -25.55
CA ASN A 550 -3.56 -16.15 -26.29
C ASN A 550 -3.97 -15.21 -27.41
N GLY A 551 -3.36 -14.03 -27.45
CA GLY A 551 -3.56 -13.00 -28.46
C GLY A 551 -2.28 -12.71 -29.24
N VAL A 552 -2.40 -11.79 -30.20
CA VAL A 552 -1.29 -11.22 -30.96
C VAL A 552 -1.53 -9.71 -31.08
N GLU A 553 -0.48 -8.92 -30.90
CA GLU A 553 -0.52 -7.46 -30.99
C GLU A 553 0.67 -6.95 -31.80
N ILE A 554 0.57 -5.74 -32.35
CA ILE A 554 1.70 -5.06 -32.99
C ILE A 554 2.56 -4.49 -31.87
N SER A 555 3.85 -4.78 -31.85
CA SER A 555 4.73 -4.24 -30.81
C SER A 555 4.70 -2.71 -30.82
N PRO A 556 4.64 -2.05 -29.65
CA PRO A 556 4.79 -0.60 -29.57
C PRO A 556 6.19 -0.14 -30.02
N VAL A 557 7.19 -1.03 -29.99
CA VAL A 557 8.56 -0.73 -30.42
C VAL A 557 8.62 -0.66 -31.96
N PRO A 558 9.11 0.46 -32.56
CA PRO A 558 9.11 0.64 -34.01
C PRO A 558 9.87 -0.43 -34.82
N THR A 559 10.82 -1.12 -34.18
CA THR A 559 11.66 -2.15 -34.81
C THR A 559 11.09 -3.57 -34.71
N GLU A 560 10.01 -3.76 -33.96
CA GLU A 560 9.41 -5.06 -33.70
C GLU A 560 8.06 -5.20 -34.44
N GLY A 561 7.80 -6.41 -34.94
CA GLY A 561 6.57 -6.73 -35.67
C GLY A 561 5.44 -7.18 -34.75
N LEU A 562 4.78 -8.29 -35.10
CA LEU A 562 3.74 -8.89 -34.26
C LEU A 562 4.34 -9.65 -33.08
N ILE A 563 3.89 -9.31 -31.86
CA ILE A 563 4.24 -9.99 -30.62
C ILE A 563 3.09 -10.85 -30.12
N ARG A 564 3.42 -11.98 -29.47
CA ARG A 564 2.43 -12.83 -28.81
C ARG A 564 2.06 -12.22 -27.47
N THR A 565 0.77 -12.16 -27.18
CA THR A 565 0.24 -11.60 -25.93
C THR A 565 -0.58 -12.63 -25.16
N LYS A 566 -0.61 -12.47 -23.84
CA LYS A 566 -1.48 -13.17 -22.91
C LYS A 566 -2.61 -12.21 -22.53
N GLU A 567 -3.79 -12.46 -23.06
CA GLU A 567 -4.99 -11.67 -22.78
C GLU A 567 -5.63 -12.18 -21.50
N VAL A 568 -5.63 -11.34 -20.46
CA VAL A 568 -6.18 -11.61 -19.14
C VAL A 568 -7.51 -10.88 -19.03
N HIS A 569 -8.61 -11.62 -19.15
CA HIS A 569 -9.97 -11.11 -18.97
C HIS A 569 -10.39 -11.31 -17.52
N LEU A 570 -10.63 -10.20 -16.82
CA LEU A 570 -11.02 -10.16 -15.42
C LEU A 570 -12.51 -9.84 -15.32
N VAL A 571 -13.31 -10.76 -14.77
CA VAL A 571 -14.73 -10.54 -14.52
C VAL A 571 -14.91 -10.07 -13.07
N LEU A 572 -15.28 -8.81 -12.90
CA LEU A 572 -15.50 -8.20 -11.58
C LEU A 572 -16.96 -8.30 -11.14
N GLY A 573 -17.17 -8.50 -9.84
CA GLY A 573 -18.50 -8.60 -9.23
C GLY A 573 -19.15 -7.24 -8.93
N THR A 574 -18.35 -6.20 -8.74
CA THR A 574 -18.79 -4.83 -8.47
C THR A 574 -18.26 -3.92 -9.54
N LYS A 575 -19.09 -2.97 -10.02
CA LYS A 575 -18.62 -1.93 -10.92
C LYS A 575 -17.70 -0.97 -10.17
N LEU A 576 -16.59 -0.61 -10.80
CA LEU A 576 -15.68 0.41 -10.27
C LEU A 576 -16.33 1.79 -10.42
N ASP A 577 -16.01 2.70 -9.49
CA ASP A 577 -16.69 3.99 -9.38
C ASP A 577 -16.34 4.96 -10.54
N GLY A 578 -15.25 4.70 -11.27
CA GLY A 578 -14.87 5.50 -12.45
C GLY A 578 -13.75 4.92 -13.32
N PRO A 579 -13.57 5.48 -14.55
CA PRO A 579 -12.58 5.00 -15.53
C PRO A 579 -11.13 5.14 -15.05
N SER A 580 -10.83 6.16 -14.24
CA SER A 580 -9.50 6.37 -13.65
C SER A 580 -9.10 5.23 -12.70
N GLN A 581 -10.06 4.67 -11.96
CA GLN A 581 -9.80 3.53 -11.06
C GLN A 581 -9.54 2.25 -11.86
N GLU A 582 -10.27 2.05 -12.95
CA GLU A 582 -10.04 0.93 -13.86
C GLU A 582 -8.64 0.99 -14.49
N LYS A 583 -8.21 2.18 -14.92
CA LYS A 583 -6.87 2.44 -15.43
C LYS A 583 -5.80 2.14 -14.39
N GLN A 584 -5.90 2.73 -13.19
CA GLN A 584 -4.95 2.49 -12.09
C GLN A 584 -4.83 1.00 -11.74
N MET A 585 -5.96 0.28 -11.73
CA MET A 585 -5.98 -1.16 -11.48
C MET A 585 -5.27 -1.94 -12.60
N LYS A 586 -5.50 -1.60 -13.87
CA LYS A 586 -4.83 -2.23 -15.01
C LYS A 586 -3.32 -1.98 -14.98
N ASP A 587 -2.88 -0.74 -14.78
CA ASP A 587 -1.46 -0.37 -14.78
C ASP A 587 -0.70 -1.03 -13.62
N SER A 588 -1.32 -1.08 -12.44
CA SER A 588 -0.78 -1.77 -11.27
C SER A 588 -0.66 -3.27 -11.49
N LEU A 589 -1.74 -3.93 -11.96
CA LEU A 589 -1.72 -5.35 -12.26
C LEU A 589 -0.73 -5.70 -13.37
N HIS A 590 -0.66 -4.91 -14.43
CA HIS A 590 0.27 -5.13 -15.53
C HIS A 590 1.72 -5.04 -15.06
N THR A 591 2.03 -4.02 -14.26
CA THR A 591 3.38 -3.83 -13.72
C THR A 591 3.78 -4.99 -12.81
N ARG A 592 2.92 -5.38 -11.86
CA ARG A 592 3.21 -6.47 -10.93
C ARG A 592 3.24 -7.85 -11.61
N LEU A 593 2.37 -8.10 -12.60
CA LEU A 593 2.42 -9.32 -13.41
C LEU A 593 3.73 -9.39 -14.19
N SER A 594 4.14 -8.31 -14.84
CA SER A 594 5.38 -8.27 -15.62
C SER A 594 6.61 -8.50 -14.75
N ALA A 595 6.66 -7.92 -13.54
CA ALA A 595 7.76 -8.10 -12.59
C ALA A 595 7.94 -9.55 -12.11
N CYS A 596 6.84 -10.31 -12.00
CA CYS A 596 6.84 -11.70 -11.52
C CYS A 596 6.91 -12.74 -12.65
N SER A 597 6.95 -12.31 -13.91
CA SER A 597 6.85 -13.17 -15.09
C SER A 597 8.11 -13.09 -15.95
N PRO A 598 8.37 -14.08 -16.83
CA PRO A 598 9.48 -14.00 -17.77
C PRO A 598 9.29 -12.86 -18.77
N ASP A 599 10.37 -12.19 -19.18
CA ASP A 599 10.37 -11.09 -20.17
C ASP A 599 9.70 -11.42 -21.51
N THR A 600 9.55 -12.72 -21.81
CA THR A 600 8.84 -13.20 -23.02
C THR A 600 7.31 -13.07 -22.94
N PHE A 601 6.75 -12.79 -21.77
CA PHE A 601 5.31 -12.70 -21.57
C PHE A 601 4.85 -11.25 -21.68
N ASN A 602 4.12 -10.95 -22.76
CA ASN A 602 3.45 -9.66 -22.93
C ASN A 602 2.00 -9.82 -22.48
N TYR A 603 1.50 -8.92 -21.64
CA TYR A 603 0.16 -9.00 -21.07
C TYR A 603 -0.78 -7.96 -21.68
N ARG A 604 -2.05 -8.32 -21.85
CA ARG A 604 -3.14 -7.37 -22.13
C ARG A 604 -4.25 -7.64 -21.12
N ILE A 605 -4.70 -6.61 -20.42
CA ILE A 605 -5.66 -6.76 -19.33
C ILE A 605 -6.99 -6.14 -19.74
N PHE A 606 -8.02 -6.99 -19.79
CA PHE A 606 -9.40 -6.60 -20.08
C PHE A 606 -10.24 -6.74 -18.82
N ILE A 607 -11.02 -5.72 -18.50
CA ILE A 607 -11.94 -5.75 -17.36
C ILE A 607 -13.36 -5.83 -17.92
N GLU A 608 -14.06 -6.86 -17.49
CA GLU A 608 -15.46 -7.14 -17.84
C GLU A 608 -16.28 -7.14 -16.54
N TYR A 609 -17.52 -6.68 -16.62
CA TYR A 609 -18.43 -6.67 -15.48
C TYR A 609 -19.45 -7.79 -15.64
N ASN A 610 -19.77 -8.46 -14.53
CA ASN A 610 -20.82 -9.47 -14.56
C ASN A 610 -22.16 -8.79 -14.90
N ASN A 611 -22.71 -9.09 -16.08
CA ASN A 611 -24.07 -8.70 -16.46
C ASN A 611 -25.04 -9.64 -15.73
N ALA A 612 -25.26 -9.39 -14.43
CA ALA A 612 -26.28 -10.08 -13.65
C ALA A 612 -27.63 -9.37 -13.79
#